data_AF-A0A8J5CCF4-F1
#
_entry.id   AF-A0A8J5CCF4-F1
#
_cell.length_a   1.000
_cell.length_b   1.000
_cell.length_c   1.000
_cell.angle_alpha   90.00
_cell.angle_beta   90.00
_cell.angle_gamma   90.00
#
_symmetry.space_group_name_H-M   'P 1'
#
loop_
_entity.id
_entity.type
_entity.pdbx_description
1 polymer ?
#
loop_
_entity_poly.entity_id
_entity_poly.type
_entity_poly.pdbx_seq_one_letter_code
_entity_poly.pdbx_strand_id
1 'polypeptide(L)'
;MSFNISKILAPGQLEKLVPFDPPEPFAVTDTDLSVDDLVAKRLFQLAAEKVAAQLTQMGTDMKTTSVDLETAEHVFGLWETRLTCLVLANFHRVAHSEAKSLGDLNVDLYRLMPEKGPQGAPKPEISIHWDRESIVPWSLRVLTVRLASGSDTHGAILKYHSLAREAKIMRHKKGGVWGQRLVELGIYVAAVLVGMGDYANTISHVSSMVGTASSVALPEHYSYLRYLLCILYLQTGNFEGAKGVLKTIEHGESDYTKGKDTNDDSATKSSKSTENVTSTLKAICCLAEDNYADANASLETADSANPLVQNTEAIAAFSTGDTDGAIVQFQALLEKHADQMSPAALSASIFNVCSLYETRVDGGVLKKALMEKLSKAGLVGIDVTAFKI
;
A
#
# COMPACT_ATOMS: atom_id res chain seq x y z
N MET A 1 -9.35 36.41 -4.37
CA MET A 1 -8.56 36.16 -3.15
C MET A 1 -7.15 35.82 -3.59
N SER A 2 -6.12 36.33 -2.92
CA SER A 2 -4.73 36.10 -3.33
C SER A 2 -3.97 35.22 -2.33
N PHE A 3 -3.30 34.18 -2.81
CA PHE A 3 -2.54 33.22 -1.99
C PHE A 3 -1.04 33.47 -2.07
N ASN A 4 -0.35 33.29 -0.94
CA ASN A 4 1.09 33.40 -0.87
C ASN A 4 1.73 32.02 -1.11
N ILE A 5 2.26 31.81 -2.32
CA ILE A 5 2.87 30.53 -2.74
C ILE A 5 4.39 30.62 -2.93
N SER A 6 5.04 31.72 -2.52
CA SER A 6 6.50 31.91 -2.74
C SER A 6 7.36 30.85 -2.08
N LYS A 7 6.89 30.25 -0.98
CA LYS A 7 7.58 29.14 -0.31
C LYS A 7 7.52 27.83 -1.09
N ILE A 8 6.57 27.66 -2.00
CA ILE A 8 6.34 26.42 -2.78
C ILE A 8 7.04 26.49 -4.16
N LEU A 9 7.38 27.70 -4.61
CA LEU A 9 8.08 27.96 -5.88
C LEU A 9 9.53 28.37 -5.67
N ALA A 10 10.09 28.11 -4.48
CA ALA A 10 11.43 28.56 -4.15
C ALA A 10 12.47 27.78 -4.98
N PRO A 11 13.42 28.47 -5.66
CA PRO A 11 14.45 27.80 -6.43
C PRO A 11 15.33 26.96 -5.49
N GLY A 12 15.44 25.66 -5.76
CA GLY A 12 16.18 24.69 -4.95
C GLY A 12 15.33 23.62 -4.26
N GLN A 13 14.00 23.68 -4.36
CA GLN A 13 13.11 22.62 -3.88
C GLN A 13 13.00 21.42 -4.82
N LEU A 14 13.44 21.57 -6.07
CA LEU A 14 13.34 20.55 -7.12
C LEU A 14 14.73 20.00 -7.43
N GLU A 15 14.93 18.70 -7.18
CA GLU A 15 16.19 18.03 -7.50
C GLU A 15 16.22 17.68 -8.99
N LYS A 16 17.38 17.87 -9.63
CA LYS A 16 17.58 17.42 -11.02
C LYS A 16 17.80 15.90 -11.01
N LEU A 17 17.01 15.19 -11.81
CA LEU A 17 17.18 13.75 -11.99
C LEU A 17 18.40 13.48 -12.88
N VAL A 18 19.01 12.32 -12.67
CA VAL A 18 20.08 11.83 -13.55
C VAL A 18 19.45 11.49 -14.90
N PRO A 19 19.93 12.05 -16.03
CA PRO A 19 19.37 11.76 -17.34
C PRO A 19 19.41 10.25 -17.59
N PHE A 20 18.26 9.66 -17.88
CA PHE A 20 18.22 8.30 -18.40
C PHE A 20 18.55 8.39 -19.89
N ASP A 21 19.78 8.00 -20.25
CA ASP A 21 20.25 7.93 -21.64
C ASP A 21 20.28 6.46 -22.06
N PRO A 22 19.15 5.90 -22.55
CA PRO A 22 19.13 4.52 -22.98
C PRO A 22 20.00 4.35 -24.25
N PRO A 23 20.77 3.26 -24.36
CA PRO A 23 21.56 3.01 -25.56
C PRO A 23 20.67 2.90 -26.80
N GLU A 24 21.14 3.41 -27.93
CA GLU A 24 20.45 3.24 -29.22
C GLU A 24 20.17 1.74 -29.50
N PRO A 25 18.99 1.37 -30.01
CA PRO A 25 17.92 2.20 -30.61
C PRO A 25 16.79 2.60 -29.63
N PHE A 26 16.98 2.46 -28.32
CA PHE A 26 15.93 2.72 -27.32
C PHE A 26 15.81 4.19 -26.89
N ALA A 27 16.54 5.10 -27.55
CA ALA A 27 16.43 6.54 -27.38
C ALA A 27 15.05 7.02 -27.84
N VAL A 28 14.10 7.05 -26.90
CA VAL A 28 12.77 7.63 -27.12
C VAL A 28 12.78 9.04 -26.55
N THR A 29 13.18 10.02 -27.36
CA THR A 29 13.09 11.44 -26.96
C THR A 29 12.28 12.25 -27.97
N ASP A 30 10.98 11.97 -28.06
CA ASP A 30 10.04 12.99 -28.53
C ASP A 30 9.84 13.99 -27.38
N THR A 31 10.65 15.05 -27.34
CA THR A 31 10.64 16.08 -26.28
C THR A 31 9.37 16.94 -26.28
N ASP A 32 8.55 16.83 -27.32
CA ASP A 32 7.41 17.73 -27.57
C ASP A 32 6.09 17.24 -26.94
N LEU A 33 6.04 16.01 -26.42
CA LEU A 33 4.83 15.40 -25.83
C LEU A 33 4.38 16.13 -24.56
N SER A 34 3.07 16.35 -24.39
CA SER A 34 2.52 16.98 -23.17
C SER A 34 2.75 16.12 -21.91
N VAL A 35 2.62 16.70 -20.71
CA VAL A 35 2.80 15.95 -19.46
C VAL A 35 1.82 14.78 -19.37
N ASP A 36 0.57 14.98 -19.78
CA ASP A 36 -0.46 13.94 -19.75
C ASP A 36 -0.15 12.81 -20.74
N ASP A 37 0.39 13.13 -21.92
CA ASP A 37 0.82 12.13 -22.91
C ASP A 37 2.01 11.30 -22.40
N LEU A 38 2.94 11.93 -21.68
CA LEU A 38 4.09 11.25 -21.08
C LEU A 38 3.65 10.29 -19.96
N VAL A 39 2.68 10.70 -19.13
CA VAL A 39 2.08 9.85 -18.10
C VAL A 39 1.33 8.67 -18.74
N ALA A 40 0.56 8.91 -19.80
CA ALA A 40 -0.15 7.86 -20.52
C ALA A 40 0.80 6.84 -21.15
N LYS A 41 1.95 7.29 -21.66
CA LYS A 41 3.03 6.44 -22.22
C LYS A 41 3.92 5.79 -21.16
N ARG A 42 3.64 5.98 -19.86
CA ARG A 42 4.43 5.47 -18.73
C ARG A 42 5.87 5.98 -18.68
N LEU A 43 6.15 7.13 -19.30
CA LEU A 43 7.45 7.80 -19.30
C LEU A 43 7.55 8.74 -18.08
N PHE A 44 7.48 8.15 -16.88
CA PHE A 44 7.32 8.89 -15.63
C PHE A 44 8.52 9.81 -15.29
N GLN A 45 9.74 9.40 -15.64
CA GLN A 45 10.92 10.25 -15.41
C GLN A 45 10.87 11.54 -16.23
N LEU A 46 10.60 11.43 -17.53
CA LEU A 46 10.50 12.59 -18.44
C LEU A 46 9.32 13.50 -18.05
N ALA A 47 8.19 12.92 -17.64
CA ALA A 47 7.06 13.67 -17.12
C ALA A 47 7.46 14.48 -15.87
N ALA A 48 8.17 13.86 -14.92
CA ALA A 48 8.63 14.54 -13.70
C ALA A 48 9.58 15.71 -14.03
N GLU A 49 10.52 15.53 -14.96
CA GLU A 49 11.45 16.59 -15.39
C GLU A 49 10.73 17.75 -16.09
N LYS A 50 9.78 17.45 -16.98
CA LYS A 50 8.97 18.47 -17.67
C LYS A 50 8.15 19.29 -16.68
N VAL A 51 7.55 18.64 -15.68
CA VAL A 51 6.83 19.32 -14.60
C VAL A 51 7.76 20.18 -13.74
N ALA A 52 8.98 19.72 -13.44
CA ALA A 52 9.98 20.55 -12.75
C ALA A 52 10.32 21.81 -13.54
N ALA A 53 10.50 21.69 -14.85
CA ALA A 53 10.77 22.83 -15.72
C ALA A 53 9.62 23.82 -15.71
N GLN A 54 8.36 23.36 -15.78
CA GLN A 54 7.17 24.20 -15.68
C GLN A 54 7.08 24.92 -14.34
N LEU A 55 7.27 24.22 -13.21
CA LEU A 55 7.27 24.81 -11.87
C LEU A 55 8.38 25.85 -11.71
N THR A 56 9.57 25.58 -12.24
CA THR A 56 10.71 26.51 -12.19
C THR A 56 10.45 27.76 -13.03
N GLN A 57 9.89 27.61 -14.24
CA GLN A 57 9.51 28.72 -15.11
C GLN A 57 8.44 29.60 -14.45
N MET A 58 7.42 29.00 -13.85
CA MET A 58 6.40 29.76 -13.10
C MET A 58 7.01 30.51 -11.91
N GLY A 59 7.95 29.88 -11.20
CA GLY A 59 8.68 30.54 -10.10
C GLY A 59 9.53 31.74 -10.55
N THR A 60 10.11 31.71 -11.76
CA THR A 60 10.89 32.83 -12.30
C THR A 60 10.03 33.96 -12.87
N ASP A 61 8.87 33.63 -13.45
CA ASP A 61 7.98 34.61 -14.08
C ASP A 61 7.15 35.37 -13.03
N MET A 62 6.88 34.75 -11.89
CA MET A 62 6.12 35.34 -10.78
C MET A 62 6.95 36.36 -9.99
N LYS A 63 6.92 37.64 -10.44
CA LYS A 63 7.47 38.78 -9.68
C LYS A 63 6.64 39.16 -8.44
N THR A 64 5.41 38.67 -8.34
CA THR A 64 4.47 39.00 -7.26
C THR A 64 4.10 37.74 -6.50
N THR A 65 4.29 37.76 -5.18
CA THR A 65 4.09 36.62 -4.27
C THR A 65 2.61 36.21 -4.11
N SER A 66 1.68 37.04 -4.57
CA SER A 66 0.24 36.90 -4.38
C SER A 66 -0.43 36.40 -5.67
N VAL A 67 -1.03 35.22 -5.61
CA VAL A 67 -1.49 34.47 -6.79
C VAL A 67 -2.99 34.18 -6.71
N ASP A 68 -3.67 34.18 -7.85
CA ASP A 68 -5.10 33.84 -7.96
C ASP A 68 -5.37 32.36 -7.63
N LEU A 69 -6.62 32.04 -7.35
CA LEU A 69 -7.05 30.69 -6.94
C LEU A 69 -6.72 29.63 -8.00
N GLU A 70 -7.05 29.88 -9.26
CA GLU A 70 -6.86 28.95 -10.37
C GLU A 70 -5.38 28.60 -10.58
N THR A 71 -4.51 29.62 -10.52
CA THR A 71 -3.07 29.42 -10.63
C THR A 71 -2.50 28.67 -9.42
N ALA A 72 -3.02 28.91 -8.21
CA ALA A 72 -2.61 28.16 -7.03
C ALA A 72 -3.01 26.67 -7.12
N GLU A 73 -4.24 26.38 -7.57
CA GLU A 73 -4.72 25.00 -7.81
C GLU A 73 -3.87 24.30 -8.87
N HIS A 74 -3.53 25.01 -9.96
CA HIS A 74 -2.67 24.47 -11.01
C HIS A 74 -1.27 24.11 -10.48
N VAL A 75 -0.65 24.99 -9.68
CA VAL A 75 0.66 24.72 -9.06
C VAL A 75 0.61 23.49 -8.15
N PHE A 76 -0.43 23.33 -7.34
CA PHE A 76 -0.58 22.14 -6.51
C PHE A 76 -0.82 20.87 -7.34
N GLY A 77 -1.59 20.96 -8.44
CA GLY A 77 -1.76 19.85 -9.37
C GLY A 77 -0.44 19.40 -10.01
N LEU A 78 0.43 20.35 -10.39
CA LEU A 78 1.77 20.04 -10.89
C LEU A 78 2.63 19.35 -9.82
N TRP A 79 2.59 19.80 -8.57
CA TRP A 79 3.30 19.14 -7.47
C TRP A 79 2.82 17.71 -7.23
N GLU A 80 1.52 17.47 -7.31
CA GLU A 80 0.94 16.13 -7.21
C GLU A 80 1.46 15.21 -8.31
N THR A 81 1.42 15.67 -9.57
CA THR A 81 1.94 14.92 -10.72
C THR A 81 3.43 14.64 -10.58
N ARG A 82 4.23 15.62 -10.15
CA ARG A 82 5.67 15.44 -9.95
C ARG A 82 5.97 14.37 -8.91
N LEU A 83 5.40 14.50 -7.71
CA LEU A 83 5.66 13.54 -6.63
C LEU A 83 5.19 12.13 -6.99
N THR A 84 4.04 12.02 -7.66
CA THR A 84 3.52 10.73 -8.12
C THR A 84 4.44 10.10 -9.18
N CYS A 85 4.88 10.88 -10.16
CA CYS A 85 5.81 10.39 -11.20
C CYS A 85 7.16 9.95 -10.62
N LEU A 86 7.70 10.67 -9.63
CA LEU A 86 8.94 10.28 -8.95
C LEU A 86 8.79 8.95 -8.21
N VAL A 87 7.65 8.73 -7.54
CA VAL A 87 7.35 7.47 -6.86
C VAL A 87 7.21 6.32 -7.86
N LEU A 88 6.51 6.54 -8.98
CA LEU A 88 6.33 5.53 -10.02
C LEU A 88 7.63 5.20 -10.77
N ALA A 89 8.53 6.16 -10.89
CA ALA A 89 9.87 5.99 -11.46
C ALA A 89 10.91 5.46 -10.44
N ASN A 90 10.49 5.06 -9.23
CA ASN A 90 11.35 4.52 -8.17
C ASN A 90 12.40 5.52 -7.61
N PHE A 91 12.20 6.83 -7.79
CA PHE A 91 13.04 7.89 -7.21
C PHE A 91 12.54 8.31 -5.82
N HIS A 92 12.35 7.35 -4.91
CA HIS A 92 11.76 7.60 -3.59
C HIS A 92 12.55 8.58 -2.71
N ARG A 93 13.89 8.61 -2.82
CA ARG A 93 14.73 9.52 -2.03
C ARG A 93 14.50 10.98 -2.42
N VAL A 94 14.39 11.24 -3.73
CA VAL A 94 14.09 12.57 -4.27
C VAL A 94 12.66 12.95 -3.92
N ALA A 95 11.69 12.05 -4.11
CA ALA A 95 10.30 12.30 -3.72
C ALA A 95 10.17 12.66 -2.22
N HIS A 96 10.96 12.03 -1.34
CA HIS A 96 11.02 12.35 0.07
C HIS A 96 11.59 13.74 0.36
N SER A 97 12.74 14.10 -0.23
CA SER A 97 13.39 15.40 -0.01
C SER A 97 12.49 16.55 -0.46
N GLU A 98 11.87 16.40 -1.62
CA GLU A 98 10.96 17.40 -2.19
C GLU A 98 9.66 17.53 -1.36
N ALA A 99 9.02 16.41 -1.00
CA ALA A 99 7.82 16.45 -0.16
C ALA A 99 8.09 17.06 1.21
N LYS A 100 9.30 16.86 1.77
CA LYS A 100 9.72 17.51 3.02
C LYS A 100 9.92 19.01 2.86
N SER A 101 10.40 19.45 1.69
CA SER A 101 10.60 20.87 1.38
C SER A 101 9.30 21.67 1.25
N LEU A 102 8.21 21.01 0.85
CA LEU A 102 6.86 21.60 0.79
C LEU A 102 6.29 21.97 2.17
N GLY A 103 6.79 21.34 3.24
CA GLY A 103 6.34 21.59 4.60
C GLY A 103 4.91 21.07 4.86
N ASP A 104 4.23 21.68 5.82
CA ASP A 104 2.86 21.29 6.17
C ASP A 104 1.84 22.01 5.27
N LEU A 105 1.13 21.23 4.46
CA LEU A 105 0.08 21.70 3.56
C LEU A 105 -1.29 21.84 4.25
N ASN A 106 -1.41 21.44 5.52
CA ASN A 106 -2.67 21.53 6.29
C ASN A 106 -2.86 22.87 7.03
N VAL A 107 -1.91 23.80 6.86
CA VAL A 107 -1.91 25.13 7.49
C VAL A 107 -3.05 25.99 6.93
N ASP A 108 -3.60 26.88 7.78
CA ASP A 108 -4.70 27.78 7.42
C ASP A 108 -4.38 28.71 6.23
N LEU A 109 -3.10 28.88 5.88
CA LEU A 109 -2.64 29.65 4.73
C LEU A 109 -3.25 29.18 3.41
N TYR A 110 -3.51 27.88 3.28
CA TYR A 110 -4.06 27.27 2.06
C TYR A 110 -5.55 26.96 2.16
N ARG A 111 -6.27 27.61 3.09
CA ARG A 111 -7.72 27.45 3.27
C ARG A 111 -8.47 28.70 2.83
N LEU A 112 -9.59 28.48 2.14
CA LEU A 112 -10.48 29.55 1.70
C LEU A 112 -11.11 30.24 2.93
N MET A 113 -10.96 31.55 3.01
CA MET A 113 -11.71 32.35 4.00
C MET A 113 -13.14 32.56 3.49
N PRO A 114 -14.17 32.43 4.35
CA PRO A 114 -15.53 32.79 3.94
C PRO A 114 -15.60 34.29 3.62
N GLU A 115 -16.19 34.65 2.47
CA GLU A 115 -16.34 36.05 2.02
C GLU A 115 -17.15 36.93 2.99
N LYS A 116 -17.96 36.32 3.87
CA LYS A 116 -18.68 37.00 4.95
C LYS A 116 -18.12 36.55 6.30
N GLY A 117 -17.08 37.22 6.78
CA GLY A 117 -16.75 37.15 8.19
C GLY A 117 -17.85 37.80 9.03
N PRO A 118 -18.20 37.28 10.22
CA PRO A 118 -18.90 38.08 11.21
C PRO A 118 -18.03 39.29 11.51
N GLN A 119 -18.53 40.49 11.22
CA GLN A 119 -17.86 41.75 11.52
C GLN A 119 -17.48 41.77 13.01
N GLY A 120 -16.17 41.81 13.30
CA GLY A 120 -15.68 42.13 14.64
C GLY A 120 -15.07 41.01 15.50
N ALA A 121 -14.79 39.81 14.97
CA ALA A 121 -14.06 38.81 15.77
C ALA A 121 -12.53 39.08 15.77
N PRO A 122 -11.85 39.10 16.95
CA PRO A 122 -10.41 39.35 17.05
C PRO A 122 -9.60 38.21 16.42
N LYS A 123 -8.38 38.56 15.96
CA LYS A 123 -7.29 37.67 15.49
C LYS A 123 -7.40 36.23 16.03
N PRO A 124 -7.40 35.19 15.17
CA PRO A 124 -7.11 33.86 15.65
C PRO A 124 -5.60 33.76 15.90
N GLU A 125 -5.20 33.79 17.18
CA GLU A 125 -4.01 33.07 17.62
C GLU A 125 -4.23 31.59 17.28
N ILE A 126 -3.48 31.09 16.29
CA ILE A 126 -3.19 29.67 16.05
C ILE A 126 -4.40 28.75 16.28
N SER A 127 -5.47 28.90 15.49
CA SER A 127 -6.57 27.93 15.49
C SER A 127 -6.79 27.40 14.08
N ILE A 128 -6.42 26.14 13.88
CA ILE A 128 -6.60 25.42 12.61
C ILE A 128 -8.11 25.30 12.36
N HIS A 129 -8.62 26.06 11.40
CA HIS A 129 -10.03 26.03 11.03
C HIS A 129 -10.28 24.89 10.05
N TRP A 130 -10.38 23.67 10.59
CA TRP A 130 -10.70 22.43 9.86
C TRP A 130 -12.07 22.44 9.16
N ASP A 131 -12.85 23.50 9.35
CA ASP A 131 -14.15 23.73 8.73
C ASP A 131 -14.04 24.37 7.33
N ARG A 132 -12.85 24.90 7.01
CA ARG A 132 -12.64 25.63 5.76
C ARG A 132 -12.10 24.71 4.68
N GLU A 133 -12.62 24.93 3.47
CA GLU A 133 -12.17 24.24 2.27
C GLU A 133 -10.72 24.58 1.96
N SER A 134 -9.90 23.53 1.75
CA SER A 134 -8.49 23.68 1.38
C SER A 134 -8.37 23.69 -0.14
N ILE A 135 -7.49 24.56 -0.62
CA ILE A 135 -7.13 24.69 -2.04
C ILE A 135 -6.19 23.56 -2.46
N VAL A 136 -5.51 22.96 -1.49
CA VAL A 136 -4.60 21.84 -1.74
C VAL A 136 -5.41 20.57 -2.01
N PRO A 137 -5.18 19.91 -3.15
CA PRO A 137 -5.78 18.62 -3.47
C PRO A 137 -5.63 17.62 -2.33
N TRP A 138 -6.68 16.84 -2.06
CA TRP A 138 -6.69 15.85 -0.98
C TRP A 138 -5.57 14.81 -1.16
N SER A 139 -5.42 14.32 -2.38
CA SER A 139 -4.39 13.36 -2.80
C SER A 139 -2.98 13.88 -2.51
N LEU A 140 -2.68 15.15 -2.85
CA LEU A 140 -1.40 15.78 -2.52
C LEU A 140 -1.16 15.85 -1.00
N ARG A 141 -2.18 16.18 -0.21
CA ARG A 141 -2.05 16.24 1.26
C ARG A 141 -1.75 14.87 1.87
N VAL A 142 -2.40 13.81 1.38
CA VAL A 142 -2.13 12.43 1.83
C VAL A 142 -0.74 11.97 1.37
N LEU A 143 -0.39 12.24 0.10
CA LEU A 143 0.88 11.86 -0.50
C LEU A 143 2.06 12.52 0.22
N THR A 144 1.96 13.81 0.56
CA THR A 144 3.03 14.51 1.29
C THR A 144 3.23 13.96 2.69
N VAL A 145 2.17 13.54 3.40
CA VAL A 145 2.34 12.86 4.69
C VAL A 145 3.11 11.55 4.51
N ARG A 146 2.70 10.71 3.55
CA ARG A 146 3.38 9.43 3.29
C ARG A 146 4.85 9.61 2.91
N LEU A 147 5.14 10.55 2.01
CA LEU A 147 6.49 10.78 1.53
C LEU A 147 7.35 11.48 2.57
N ALA A 148 6.88 12.56 3.20
CA ALA A 148 7.68 13.34 4.14
C ALA A 148 7.94 12.62 5.46
N SER A 149 7.13 11.62 5.82
CA SER A 149 7.32 10.87 7.06
C SER A 149 8.58 10.04 7.08
N GLY A 150 9.09 9.52 5.95
CA GLY A 150 10.36 8.78 5.92
C GLY A 150 10.46 7.74 7.05
N SER A 151 11.43 7.93 7.97
CA SER A 151 11.61 7.10 9.17
C SER A 151 10.81 7.54 10.40
N ASP A 152 10.18 8.71 10.39
CA ASP A 152 9.36 9.25 11.48
C ASP A 152 7.91 8.78 11.36
N THR A 153 7.66 7.58 11.88
CA THR A 153 6.35 6.92 11.90
C THR A 153 5.37 7.62 12.85
N HIS A 154 5.84 8.10 14.00
CA HIS A 154 5.00 8.83 14.97
C HIS A 154 4.51 10.16 14.40
N GLY A 155 5.38 10.91 13.74
CA GLY A 155 5.01 12.14 13.04
C GLY A 155 3.99 11.89 11.92
N ALA A 156 4.10 10.75 11.22
CA ALA A 156 3.11 10.32 10.22
C ALA A 156 1.71 10.15 10.83
N ILE A 157 1.63 9.38 11.92
CA ILE A 157 0.37 9.07 12.62
C ILE A 157 -0.31 10.36 13.09
N LEU A 158 0.44 11.30 13.68
CA LEU A 158 -0.09 12.59 14.12
C LEU A 158 -0.68 13.40 12.95
N LYS A 159 0.02 13.44 11.81
CA LYS A 159 -0.47 14.14 10.60
C LYS A 159 -1.70 13.47 10.01
N TYR A 160 -1.75 12.14 9.95
CA TYR A 160 -2.94 11.41 9.50
C TYR A 160 -4.13 11.62 10.44
N HIS A 161 -3.93 11.67 11.75
CA HIS A 161 -5.01 11.98 12.69
C HIS A 161 -5.52 13.42 12.55
N SER A 162 -4.65 14.38 12.24
CA SER A 162 -5.05 15.75 11.91
C SER A 162 -5.97 15.77 10.68
N LEU A 163 -5.58 15.08 9.60
CA LEU A 163 -6.41 14.90 8.40
C LEU A 163 -7.72 14.15 8.69
N ALA A 164 -7.68 13.14 9.55
CA ALA A 164 -8.86 12.37 9.93
C ALA A 164 -9.86 13.22 10.74
N ARG A 165 -9.36 14.15 11.57
CA ARG A 165 -10.21 15.12 12.28
C ARG A 165 -10.93 16.00 11.27
N GLU A 166 -10.23 16.57 10.30
CA GLU A 166 -10.84 17.35 9.21
C GLU A 166 -11.89 16.51 8.46
N ALA A 167 -11.55 15.28 8.06
CA ALA A 167 -12.48 14.40 7.35
C ALA A 167 -13.72 14.07 8.16
N LYS A 168 -13.62 13.87 9.49
CA LYS A 168 -14.77 13.63 10.37
C LYS A 168 -15.74 14.82 10.36
N ILE A 169 -15.22 16.04 10.45
CA ILE A 169 -16.09 17.22 10.37
C ILE A 169 -16.70 17.34 9.00
N MET A 170 -15.89 17.26 7.94
CA MET A 170 -16.36 17.47 6.59
C MET A 170 -17.37 16.40 6.17
N ARG A 171 -17.28 15.19 6.74
CA ARG A 171 -18.30 14.15 6.63
C ARG A 171 -19.65 14.59 7.18
N HIS A 172 -19.68 15.28 8.32
CA HIS A 172 -20.93 15.85 8.87
C HIS A 172 -21.51 16.97 8.00
N LYS A 173 -20.66 17.72 7.27
CA LYS A 173 -21.09 18.90 6.49
C LYS A 173 -21.41 18.61 5.03
N LYS A 174 -20.52 17.92 4.32
CA LYS A 174 -20.58 17.67 2.87
C LYS A 174 -20.88 16.20 2.53
N GLY A 175 -20.90 15.29 3.53
CA GLY A 175 -21.30 13.90 3.36
C GLY A 175 -20.39 13.06 2.44
N GLY A 176 -20.91 11.90 2.03
CA GLY A 176 -20.42 11.01 0.96
C GLY A 176 -18.90 10.80 0.89
N VAL A 177 -18.24 11.57 0.03
CA VAL A 177 -16.80 11.49 -0.30
C VAL A 177 -15.90 11.56 0.94
N TRP A 178 -16.29 12.35 1.95
CA TRP A 178 -15.50 12.47 3.19
C TRP A 178 -15.61 11.24 4.09
N GLY A 179 -16.67 10.43 3.95
CA GLY A 179 -16.76 9.12 4.59
C GLY A 179 -15.73 8.15 4.01
N GLN A 180 -15.60 8.11 2.68
CA GLN A 180 -14.59 7.28 2.00
C GLN A 180 -13.17 7.72 2.39
N ARG A 181 -12.88 9.02 2.31
CA ARG A 181 -11.57 9.59 2.70
C ARG A 181 -11.19 9.26 4.14
N LEU A 182 -12.15 9.27 5.07
CA LEU A 182 -11.91 8.92 6.47
C LEU A 182 -11.47 7.45 6.62
N VAL A 183 -12.04 6.56 5.81
CA VAL A 183 -11.65 5.15 5.81
C VAL A 183 -10.28 4.95 5.18
N GLU A 184 -10.01 5.60 4.05
CA GLU A 184 -8.69 5.57 3.40
C GLU A 184 -7.59 6.01 4.38
N LEU A 185 -7.82 7.09 5.14
CA LEU A 185 -6.93 7.51 6.22
C LEU A 185 -6.77 6.45 7.31
N GLY A 186 -7.86 5.77 7.68
CA GLY A 186 -7.81 4.65 8.62
C GLY A 186 -6.90 3.51 8.14
N ILE A 187 -6.94 3.19 6.84
CA ILE A 187 -6.06 2.20 6.20
C ILE A 187 -4.61 2.68 6.23
N TYR A 188 -4.33 3.95 5.92
CA TYR A 188 -2.96 4.48 5.98
C TYR A 188 -2.40 4.46 7.40
N VAL A 189 -3.19 4.79 8.42
CA VAL A 189 -2.77 4.66 9.83
C VAL A 189 -2.47 3.20 10.18
N ALA A 190 -3.33 2.27 9.78
CA ALA A 190 -3.08 0.85 9.98
C ALA A 190 -1.77 0.38 9.30
N ALA A 191 -1.51 0.83 8.07
CA ALA A 191 -0.26 0.50 7.36
C ALA A 191 0.98 1.03 8.08
N VAL A 192 0.92 2.23 8.67
CA VAL A 192 2.04 2.78 9.47
C VAL A 192 2.24 1.99 10.77
N LEU A 193 1.16 1.63 11.47
CA LEU A 193 1.23 0.83 12.69
C LEU A 193 1.81 -0.58 12.45
N VAL A 194 1.43 -1.22 11.34
CA VAL A 194 2.03 -2.49 10.89
C VAL A 194 3.52 -2.30 10.59
N GLY A 195 3.90 -1.21 9.93
CA GLY A 195 5.31 -0.88 9.68
C GLY A 195 6.13 -0.67 10.97
N MET A 196 5.49 -0.26 12.07
CA MET A 196 6.10 -0.16 13.40
C MET A 196 6.15 -1.49 14.16
N GLY A 197 5.49 -2.53 13.67
CA GLY A 197 5.32 -3.80 14.38
C GLY A 197 4.31 -3.76 15.53
N ASP A 198 3.50 -2.69 15.65
CA ASP A 198 2.48 -2.55 16.68
C ASP A 198 1.15 -3.18 16.23
N TYR A 199 1.14 -4.52 16.20
CA TYR A 199 -0.02 -5.29 15.74
C TYR A 199 -1.22 -5.16 16.68
N ALA A 200 -1.00 -4.98 17.98
CA ALA A 200 -2.07 -4.87 18.98
C ALA A 200 -2.91 -3.60 18.77
N ASN A 201 -2.26 -2.45 18.59
CA ASN A 201 -2.97 -1.20 18.30
C ASN A 201 -3.58 -1.21 16.89
N THR A 202 -2.92 -1.85 15.93
CA THR A 202 -3.48 -2.05 14.58
C THR A 202 -4.79 -2.83 14.64
N ILE A 203 -4.83 -3.95 15.37
CA ILE A 203 -6.04 -4.76 15.54
C ILE A 203 -7.15 -3.94 16.17
N SER A 204 -6.89 -3.22 17.26
CA SER A 204 -7.90 -2.38 17.92
C SER A 204 -8.46 -1.32 16.97
N HIS A 205 -7.59 -0.67 16.19
CA HIS A 205 -7.97 0.35 15.21
C HIS A 205 -8.79 -0.21 14.04
N VAL A 206 -8.35 -1.31 13.42
CA VAL A 206 -9.07 -1.95 12.31
C VAL A 206 -10.39 -2.56 12.80
N SER A 207 -10.41 -3.21 13.97
CA SER A 207 -11.64 -3.72 14.58
C SER A 207 -12.62 -2.60 14.92
N SER A 208 -12.14 -1.43 15.35
CA SER A 208 -13.00 -0.25 15.50
C SER A 208 -13.59 0.19 14.16
N MET A 209 -12.81 0.18 13.07
CA MET A 209 -13.32 0.52 11.74
C MET A 209 -14.34 -0.50 11.22
N VAL A 210 -14.11 -1.79 11.45
CA VAL A 210 -15.02 -2.88 11.07
C VAL A 210 -16.29 -2.88 11.95
N GLY A 211 -16.16 -2.59 13.24
CA GLY A 211 -17.23 -2.57 14.24
C GLY A 211 -18.06 -1.29 14.28
N THR A 212 -17.61 -0.18 13.66
CA THR A 212 -18.33 1.11 13.64
C THR A 212 -19.25 1.29 12.43
N ALA A 213 -19.53 0.23 11.68
CA ALA A 213 -20.18 0.30 10.37
C ALA A 213 -21.58 -0.34 10.26
N SER A 214 -22.39 -0.36 11.33
CA SER A 214 -23.85 -0.64 11.20
C SER A 214 -24.68 0.55 10.69
N SER A 215 -24.09 1.56 10.04
CA SER A 215 -24.82 2.76 9.60
C SER A 215 -24.45 3.29 8.21
N VAL A 216 -23.45 2.74 7.53
CA VAL A 216 -23.15 3.08 6.15
C VAL A 216 -23.09 1.78 5.39
N ALA A 217 -23.94 1.61 4.38
CA ALA A 217 -23.80 0.53 3.41
C ALA A 217 -22.47 0.78 2.68
N LEU A 218 -21.41 0.11 3.15
CA LEU A 218 -20.07 0.34 2.65
C LEU A 218 -19.86 -0.51 1.39
N PRO A 219 -19.35 0.05 0.28
CA PRO A 219 -19.11 -0.65 -0.98
C PRO A 219 -18.17 -1.87 -0.87
N GLU A 220 -18.03 -2.65 -1.95
CA GLU A 220 -17.20 -3.87 -2.08
C GLU A 220 -15.74 -3.74 -1.56
N HIS A 221 -15.20 -2.52 -1.47
CA HIS A 221 -13.83 -2.23 -1.02
C HIS A 221 -13.52 -2.51 0.47
N TYR A 222 -14.52 -2.87 1.28
CA TYR A 222 -14.35 -3.08 2.73
C TYR A 222 -14.16 -4.54 3.14
N SER A 223 -14.35 -5.49 2.22
CA SER A 223 -13.97 -6.90 2.43
C SER A 223 -12.47 -7.01 2.70
N TYR A 224 -11.65 -6.18 2.05
CA TYR A 224 -10.20 -6.10 2.27
C TYR A 224 -9.81 -5.81 3.73
N LEU A 225 -10.59 -4.98 4.45
CA LEU A 225 -10.31 -4.68 5.86
C LEU A 225 -10.55 -5.89 6.75
N ARG A 226 -11.54 -6.74 6.42
CA ARG A 226 -11.79 -7.99 7.15
C ARG A 226 -10.68 -9.00 6.89
N TYR A 227 -10.22 -9.12 5.65
CA TYR A 227 -9.05 -9.94 5.31
C TYR A 227 -7.79 -9.45 6.04
N LEU A 228 -7.53 -8.14 6.05
CA LEU A 228 -6.42 -7.55 6.81
C LEU A 228 -6.52 -7.88 8.29
N LEU A 229 -7.70 -7.75 8.89
CA LEU A 229 -7.92 -8.09 10.30
C LEU A 229 -7.67 -9.57 10.58
N CYS A 230 -8.12 -10.46 9.69
CA CYS A 230 -7.84 -11.90 9.79
C CYS A 230 -6.34 -12.19 9.75
N ILE A 231 -5.61 -11.59 8.80
CA ILE A 231 -4.15 -11.74 8.69
C ILE A 231 -3.44 -11.21 9.95
N LEU A 232 -3.87 -10.06 10.50
CA LEU A 232 -3.30 -9.52 11.74
C LEU A 232 -3.55 -10.43 12.95
N TYR A 233 -4.73 -11.05 13.03
CA TYR A 233 -5.03 -12.03 14.07
C TYR A 233 -4.16 -13.29 13.93
N LEU A 234 -3.95 -13.77 12.71
CA LEU A 234 -3.04 -14.90 12.44
C LEU A 234 -1.59 -14.57 12.82
N GLN A 235 -1.11 -13.36 12.47
CA GLN A 235 0.25 -12.92 12.82
C GLN A 235 0.47 -12.77 14.33
N THR A 236 -0.58 -12.45 15.09
CA THR A 236 -0.51 -12.32 16.55
C THR A 236 -0.81 -13.62 17.29
N GLY A 237 -1.15 -14.71 16.57
CA GLY A 237 -1.50 -16.00 17.15
C GLY A 237 -2.91 -16.08 17.76
N ASN A 238 -3.80 -15.12 17.45
CA ASN A 238 -5.18 -15.12 17.92
C ASN A 238 -6.10 -15.81 16.90
N PHE A 239 -6.09 -17.14 16.91
CA PHE A 239 -6.84 -17.97 15.95
C PHE A 239 -8.36 -17.86 16.12
N GLU A 240 -8.84 -17.71 17.35
CA GLU A 240 -10.27 -17.53 17.65
C GLU A 240 -10.82 -16.23 17.03
N GLY A 241 -10.05 -15.13 17.14
CA GLY A 241 -10.37 -13.87 16.48
C GLY A 241 -10.39 -14.00 14.95
N ALA A 242 -9.40 -14.69 14.37
CA ALA A 242 -9.31 -14.94 12.94
C ALA A 242 -10.53 -15.73 12.41
N LYS A 243 -10.94 -16.79 13.12
CA LYS A 243 -12.15 -17.59 12.80
C LYS A 243 -13.43 -16.78 12.90
N GLY A 244 -13.55 -15.93 13.93
CA GLY A 244 -14.69 -15.05 14.09
C GLY A 244 -14.86 -14.13 12.88
N VAL A 245 -13.75 -13.52 12.42
CA VAL A 245 -13.75 -12.66 11.23
C VAL A 245 -14.03 -13.47 9.96
N LEU A 246 -13.44 -14.65 9.78
CA LEU A 246 -13.68 -15.52 8.63
C LEU A 246 -15.16 -15.87 8.47
N LYS A 247 -15.83 -16.23 9.58
CA LYS A 247 -17.28 -16.47 9.58
C LYS A 247 -18.03 -15.23 9.10
N THR A 248 -17.67 -14.03 9.55
CA THR A 248 -18.35 -12.80 9.06
C THR A 248 -18.11 -12.51 7.58
N ILE A 249 -16.99 -12.98 7.01
CA ILE A 249 -16.71 -12.88 5.57
C ILE A 249 -17.62 -13.86 4.82
N GLU A 250 -17.65 -15.14 5.22
CA GLU A 250 -18.51 -16.17 4.63
C GLU A 250 -20.00 -15.78 4.67
N HIS A 251 -20.48 -15.23 5.80
CA HIS A 251 -21.87 -14.79 5.94
C HIS A 251 -22.17 -13.52 5.11
N GLY A 252 -21.22 -12.59 5.02
CA GLY A 252 -21.35 -11.36 4.23
C GLY A 252 -21.46 -11.60 2.72
N GLU A 253 -20.83 -12.66 2.20
CA GLU A 253 -20.96 -13.07 0.80
C GLU A 253 -22.33 -13.73 0.51
N SER A 254 -22.92 -14.41 1.50
CA SER A 254 -24.22 -15.09 1.37
C SER A 254 -25.44 -14.15 1.30
N ASP A 255 -25.36 -12.97 1.94
CA ASP A 255 -26.44 -11.96 1.90
C ASP A 255 -26.41 -11.15 0.59
N TYR A 256 -25.26 -11.06 -0.08
CA TYR A 256 -25.10 -10.31 -1.34
C TYR A 256 -25.63 -11.09 -2.56
N THR A 257 -25.47 -12.41 -2.56
CA THR A 257 -25.88 -13.30 -3.67
C THR A 257 -27.40 -13.48 -3.78
N LYS A 258 -28.17 -13.18 -2.73
CA LYS A 258 -29.64 -13.18 -2.79
C LYS A 258 -30.25 -11.92 -3.41
N GLY A 259 -29.45 -10.88 -3.70
CA GLY A 259 -29.93 -9.58 -4.16
C GLY A 259 -29.69 -9.22 -5.62
N LYS A 260 -28.98 -10.05 -6.41
CA LYS A 260 -28.57 -9.70 -7.78
C LYS A 260 -28.88 -10.81 -8.79
N ASP A 261 -30.16 -10.93 -9.16
CA ASP A 261 -30.55 -11.54 -10.43
C ASP A 261 -30.14 -10.58 -11.56
N THR A 262 -28.93 -10.67 -12.10
CA THR A 262 -28.62 -10.15 -13.44
C THR A 262 -27.26 -10.66 -13.96
N ASN A 263 -27.30 -11.23 -15.17
CA ASN A 263 -26.18 -11.69 -15.99
C ASN A 263 -25.07 -10.63 -16.14
N ASP A 264 -23.97 -10.77 -15.41
CA ASP A 264 -22.75 -10.00 -15.66
C ASP A 264 -21.51 -10.87 -15.40
N ASP A 265 -20.84 -11.28 -16.49
CA ASP A 265 -19.67 -12.21 -16.50
C ASP A 265 -18.42 -11.64 -15.79
N SER A 266 -18.46 -10.38 -15.38
CA SER A 266 -17.39 -9.70 -14.62
C SER A 266 -17.41 -10.01 -13.12
N ALA A 267 -18.58 -10.32 -12.55
CA ALA A 267 -18.75 -10.63 -11.13
C ALA A 267 -18.21 -12.03 -10.76
N THR A 268 -18.27 -12.97 -11.70
CA THR A 268 -17.88 -14.38 -11.50
C THR A 268 -16.38 -14.58 -11.31
N LYS A 269 -15.55 -13.67 -11.82
CA LYS A 269 -14.09 -13.71 -11.61
C LYS A 269 -13.68 -13.13 -10.25
N SER A 270 -14.37 -12.07 -9.80
CA SER A 270 -14.10 -11.46 -8.48
C SER A 270 -14.51 -12.40 -7.35
N SER A 271 -15.68 -13.04 -7.44
CA SER A 271 -16.16 -13.98 -6.41
C SER A 271 -15.26 -15.21 -6.28
N LYS A 272 -14.74 -15.74 -7.39
CA LYS A 272 -13.81 -16.87 -7.36
C LYS A 272 -12.48 -16.49 -6.70
N SER A 273 -12.01 -15.26 -6.88
CA SER A 273 -10.78 -14.78 -6.22
C SER A 273 -10.95 -14.61 -4.70
N THR A 274 -12.12 -14.16 -4.23
CA THR A 274 -12.39 -13.99 -2.80
C THR A 274 -12.62 -15.33 -2.10
N GLU A 275 -13.27 -16.27 -2.78
CA GLU A 275 -13.45 -17.65 -2.32
C GLU A 275 -12.08 -18.34 -2.15
N ASN A 276 -11.16 -18.19 -3.12
CA ASN A 276 -9.80 -18.73 -3.03
C ASN A 276 -8.99 -18.14 -1.87
N VAL A 277 -9.14 -16.84 -1.58
CA VAL A 277 -8.45 -16.20 -0.44
C VAL A 277 -9.04 -16.68 0.90
N THR A 278 -10.36 -16.84 0.97
CA THR A 278 -11.06 -17.31 2.16
C THR A 278 -10.71 -18.77 2.48
N SER A 279 -10.66 -19.65 1.48
CA SER A 279 -10.24 -21.04 1.65
C SER A 279 -8.78 -21.16 2.10
N THR A 280 -7.89 -20.33 1.55
CA THR A 280 -6.48 -20.27 1.99
C THR A 280 -6.38 -19.85 3.47
N LEU A 281 -7.09 -18.80 3.89
CA LEU A 281 -7.06 -18.33 5.28
C LEU A 281 -7.67 -19.36 6.25
N LYS A 282 -8.72 -20.07 5.82
CA LYS A 282 -9.33 -21.17 6.57
C LYS A 282 -8.34 -22.31 6.80
N ALA A 283 -7.62 -22.71 5.75
CA ALA A 283 -6.58 -23.73 5.85
C ALA A 283 -5.50 -23.36 6.86
N ILE A 284 -5.03 -22.11 6.86
CA ILE A 284 -4.05 -21.61 7.83
C ILE A 284 -4.61 -21.68 9.27
N CYS A 285 -5.88 -21.32 9.47
CA CYS A 285 -6.52 -21.43 10.79
C CYS A 285 -6.62 -22.89 11.27
N CYS A 286 -6.97 -23.82 10.38
CA CYS A 286 -7.05 -25.25 10.69
C CYS A 286 -5.68 -25.87 10.98
N LEU A 287 -4.65 -25.44 10.25
CA LEU A 287 -3.27 -25.88 10.46
C LEU A 287 -2.73 -25.44 11.82
N ALA A 288 -3.09 -24.24 12.27
CA ALA A 288 -2.70 -23.75 13.60
C ALA A 288 -3.33 -24.52 14.77
N GLU A 289 -4.39 -25.30 14.52
CA GLU A 289 -5.10 -26.11 15.51
C GLU A 289 -4.80 -27.61 15.40
N ASP A 290 -3.76 -27.98 14.65
CA ASP A 290 -3.38 -29.36 14.35
C ASP A 290 -4.48 -30.16 13.61
N ASN A 291 -5.42 -29.48 12.96
CA ASN A 291 -6.45 -30.12 12.16
C ASN A 291 -6.06 -30.15 10.68
N TYR A 292 -5.13 -31.05 10.36
CA TYR A 292 -4.54 -31.20 9.03
C TYR A 292 -5.52 -31.74 7.98
N ALA A 293 -6.53 -32.50 8.38
CA ALA A 293 -7.53 -33.06 7.46
C ALA A 293 -8.44 -31.96 6.89
N ASP A 294 -8.95 -31.09 7.74
CA ASP A 294 -9.80 -29.95 7.32
C ASP A 294 -8.98 -28.87 6.61
N ALA A 295 -7.69 -28.73 6.96
CA ALA A 295 -6.77 -27.86 6.25
C ALA A 295 -6.55 -28.33 4.80
N ASN A 296 -6.25 -29.62 4.58
CA ASN A 296 -6.08 -30.17 3.23
C ASN A 296 -7.35 -30.08 2.40
N ALA A 297 -8.52 -30.37 2.98
CA ALA A 297 -9.81 -30.20 2.29
C ALA A 297 -10.07 -28.74 1.88
N SER A 298 -9.63 -27.77 2.70
CA SER A 298 -9.73 -26.35 2.37
C SER A 298 -8.72 -25.94 1.29
N LEU A 299 -7.51 -26.53 1.27
CA LEU A 299 -6.46 -26.25 0.27
C LEU A 299 -6.80 -26.82 -1.11
N GLU A 300 -7.49 -27.96 -1.19
CA GLU A 300 -7.99 -28.52 -2.46
C GLU A 300 -8.96 -27.57 -3.18
N THR A 301 -9.67 -26.72 -2.42
CA THR A 301 -10.54 -25.68 -2.96
C THR A 301 -9.81 -24.38 -3.30
N ALA A 302 -8.56 -24.22 -2.84
CA ALA A 302 -7.76 -23.04 -3.06
C ALA A 302 -6.97 -23.08 -4.39
N ASP A 303 -6.54 -21.92 -4.86
CA ASP A 303 -5.77 -21.84 -6.11
C ASP A 303 -4.33 -22.35 -5.90
N SER A 304 -4.03 -23.52 -6.48
CA SER A 304 -2.68 -24.12 -6.50
C SER A 304 -1.59 -23.21 -7.11
N ALA A 305 -1.95 -22.13 -7.81
CA ALA A 305 -1.00 -21.15 -8.32
C ALA A 305 -0.56 -20.10 -7.29
N ASN A 306 -1.18 -20.05 -6.10
CA ASN A 306 -0.80 -19.09 -5.06
C ASN A 306 0.38 -19.62 -4.23
N PRO A 307 1.50 -18.88 -4.11
CA PRO A 307 2.65 -19.31 -3.32
C PRO A 307 2.31 -19.56 -1.84
N LEU A 308 1.30 -18.88 -1.29
CA LEU A 308 0.84 -19.10 0.08
C LEU A 308 0.14 -20.44 0.26
N VAL A 309 -0.61 -20.90 -0.74
CA VAL A 309 -1.28 -22.20 -0.73
C VAL A 309 -0.23 -23.31 -0.77
N GLN A 310 0.73 -23.23 -1.71
CA GLN A 310 1.83 -24.21 -1.81
C GLN A 310 2.69 -24.28 -0.54
N ASN A 311 2.96 -23.12 0.09
CA ASN A 311 3.68 -23.09 1.36
C ASN A 311 2.86 -23.78 2.47
N THR A 312 1.56 -23.50 2.53
CA THR A 312 0.66 -24.08 3.54
C THR A 312 0.48 -25.59 3.34
N GLU A 313 0.38 -26.07 2.10
CA GLU A 313 0.36 -27.49 1.74
C GLU A 313 1.66 -28.18 2.16
N ALA A 314 2.82 -27.56 1.89
CA ALA A 314 4.10 -28.12 2.27
C ALA A 314 4.25 -28.25 3.79
N ILE A 315 3.74 -27.28 4.56
CA ILE A 315 3.71 -27.34 6.02
C ILE A 315 2.74 -28.43 6.50
N ALA A 316 1.56 -28.56 5.89
CA ALA A 316 0.59 -29.61 6.24
C ALA A 316 1.15 -31.03 5.97
N ALA A 317 1.82 -31.23 4.84
CA ALA A 317 2.50 -32.48 4.50
C ALA A 317 3.62 -32.80 5.50
N PHE A 318 4.41 -31.79 5.88
CA PHE A 318 5.46 -31.98 6.88
C PHE A 318 4.89 -32.38 8.25
N SER A 319 3.86 -31.69 8.72
CA SER A 319 3.24 -31.98 10.03
C SER A 319 2.51 -33.32 10.09
N THR A 320 2.09 -33.86 8.95
CA THR A 320 1.49 -35.22 8.85
C THR A 320 2.54 -36.32 8.74
N GLY A 321 3.83 -35.97 8.71
CA GLY A 321 4.95 -36.92 8.63
C GLY A 321 5.37 -37.28 7.20
N ASP A 322 4.76 -36.70 6.17
CA ASP A 322 5.17 -36.85 4.78
C ASP A 322 6.27 -35.84 4.42
N THR A 323 7.49 -36.15 4.86
CA THR A 323 8.67 -35.34 4.54
C THR A 323 8.98 -35.30 3.05
N ASP A 324 8.55 -36.32 2.30
CA ASP A 324 8.85 -36.45 0.89
C ASP A 324 7.93 -35.57 0.05
N GLY A 325 6.64 -35.59 0.35
CA GLY A 325 5.65 -34.66 -0.20
C GLY A 325 6.00 -33.20 0.13
N ALA A 326 6.41 -32.91 1.38
CA ALA A 326 6.78 -31.55 1.78
C ALA A 326 7.95 -30.98 0.94
N ILE A 327 8.99 -31.79 0.67
CA ILE A 327 10.14 -31.37 -0.13
C ILE A 327 9.72 -31.06 -1.58
N VAL A 328 8.90 -31.92 -2.18
CA VAL A 328 8.41 -31.71 -3.56
C VAL A 328 7.64 -30.40 -3.66
N GLN A 329 6.77 -30.12 -2.68
CA GLN A 329 5.96 -28.90 -2.66
C GLN A 329 6.81 -27.64 -2.46
N PHE A 330 7.78 -27.66 -1.53
CA PHE A 330 8.68 -26.52 -1.36
C PHE A 330 9.60 -26.30 -2.57
N GLN A 331 10.04 -27.35 -3.25
CA GLN A 331 10.81 -27.22 -4.49
C GLN A 331 9.97 -26.60 -5.61
N ALA A 332 8.74 -27.06 -5.78
CA ALA A 332 7.80 -26.49 -6.76
C ALA A 332 7.53 -25.00 -6.48
N LEU A 333 7.43 -24.62 -5.19
CA LEU A 333 7.29 -23.23 -4.77
C LEU A 333 8.50 -22.37 -5.14
N LEU A 334 9.72 -22.87 -4.91
CA LEU A 334 10.95 -22.15 -5.29
C LEU A 334 11.10 -22.04 -6.81
N GLU A 335 10.81 -23.10 -7.57
CA GLU A 335 10.92 -23.08 -9.03
C GLU A 335 9.90 -22.15 -9.70
N LYS A 336 8.68 -22.05 -9.17
CA LYS A 336 7.61 -21.26 -9.78
C LYS A 336 7.58 -19.80 -9.31
N HIS A 337 7.95 -19.53 -8.06
CA HIS A 337 7.68 -18.23 -7.43
C HIS A 337 8.91 -17.50 -6.90
N ALA A 338 10.13 -17.99 -7.11
CA ALA A 338 11.34 -17.32 -6.60
C ALA A 338 11.46 -15.84 -7.00
N ASP A 339 11.09 -15.49 -8.24
CA ASP A 339 11.17 -14.10 -8.74
C ASP A 339 10.09 -13.17 -8.14
N GLN A 340 9.01 -13.74 -7.62
CA GLN A 340 7.86 -13.00 -7.07
C GLN A 340 7.92 -12.88 -5.55
N MET A 341 8.82 -13.62 -4.90
CA MET A 341 8.95 -13.64 -3.44
C MET A 341 9.76 -12.46 -2.92
N SER A 342 9.40 -11.99 -1.73
CA SER A 342 10.25 -11.05 -1.01
C SER A 342 11.56 -11.74 -0.61
N PRO A 343 12.69 -11.03 -0.51
CA PRO A 343 13.97 -11.61 -0.12
C PRO A 343 13.91 -12.38 1.22
N ALA A 344 13.11 -11.87 2.17
CA ALA A 344 12.88 -12.52 3.45
C ALA A 344 12.13 -13.86 3.28
N ALA A 345 11.03 -13.88 2.51
CA ALA A 345 10.25 -15.08 2.27
C ALA A 345 11.05 -16.15 1.50
N LEU A 346 11.84 -15.71 0.52
CA LEU A 346 12.73 -16.59 -0.24
C LEU A 346 13.81 -17.22 0.65
N SER A 347 14.46 -16.42 1.48
CA SER A 347 15.47 -16.92 2.42
C SER A 347 14.90 -17.93 3.42
N ALA A 348 13.70 -17.67 3.95
CA ALA A 348 13.00 -18.58 4.85
C ALA A 348 12.60 -19.88 4.15
N SER A 349 12.12 -19.81 2.91
CA SER A 349 11.72 -20.98 2.12
C SER A 349 12.93 -21.87 1.80
N ILE A 350 14.06 -21.28 1.42
CA ILE A 350 15.32 -22.01 1.19
C ILE A 350 15.81 -22.65 2.49
N PHE A 351 15.76 -21.93 3.61
CA PHE A 351 16.13 -22.47 4.92
C PHE A 351 15.26 -23.67 5.29
N ASN A 352 13.94 -23.59 5.08
CA ASN A 352 13.01 -24.69 5.35
C ASN A 352 13.34 -25.92 4.51
N VAL A 353 13.58 -25.76 3.20
CA VAL A 353 13.97 -26.88 2.33
C VAL A 353 15.29 -27.51 2.75
N CYS A 354 16.30 -26.68 3.05
CA CYS A 354 17.59 -27.18 3.54
C CYS A 354 17.42 -27.97 4.84
N SER A 355 16.60 -27.48 5.76
CA SER A 355 16.30 -28.17 7.02
C SER A 355 15.61 -29.52 6.80
N LEU A 356 14.67 -29.60 5.84
CA LEU A 356 14.02 -30.86 5.45
C LEU A 356 14.97 -31.85 4.78
N TYR A 357 15.97 -31.35 4.05
CA TYR A 357 17.02 -32.23 3.54
C TYR A 357 17.90 -32.76 4.66
N GLU A 358 18.25 -31.94 5.66
CA GLU A 358 19.05 -32.38 6.81
C GLU A 358 18.38 -33.45 7.66
N THR A 359 17.04 -33.48 7.73
CA THR A 359 16.31 -34.54 8.44
C THR A 359 16.31 -35.88 7.71
N ARG A 360 16.70 -35.93 6.43
CA ARG A 360 16.85 -37.18 5.67
C ARG A 360 18.23 -37.80 5.87
N VAL A 361 18.26 -39.13 5.89
CA VAL A 361 19.49 -39.95 6.04
C VAL A 361 20.53 -39.66 4.93
N ASP A 362 20.09 -39.28 3.73
CA ASP A 362 20.95 -38.89 2.58
C ASP A 362 21.10 -37.36 2.40
N GLY A 363 20.78 -36.58 3.43
CA GLY A 363 20.53 -35.14 3.37
C GLY A 363 21.65 -34.26 2.82
N GLY A 364 22.90 -34.59 3.16
CA GLY A 364 24.06 -33.77 2.79
C GLY A 364 24.33 -33.70 1.28
N VAL A 365 24.09 -34.79 0.55
CA VAL A 365 24.32 -34.85 -0.90
C VAL A 365 23.22 -34.10 -1.65
N LEU A 366 21.97 -34.25 -1.22
CA LEU A 366 20.81 -33.60 -1.82
C LEU A 366 20.77 -32.09 -1.53
N LYS A 367 21.15 -31.65 -0.32
CA LYS A 367 21.32 -30.23 0.03
C LYS A 367 22.34 -29.55 -0.88
N LYS A 368 23.49 -30.20 -1.12
CA LYS A 368 24.54 -29.68 -2.02
C LYS A 368 24.04 -29.54 -3.46
N ALA A 369 23.31 -30.53 -3.97
CA ALA A 369 22.75 -30.49 -5.32
C ALA A 369 21.69 -29.39 -5.50
N LEU A 370 20.87 -29.12 -4.48
CA LEU A 370 19.90 -28.03 -4.49
C LEU A 370 20.58 -26.66 -4.51
N MET A 371 21.58 -26.44 -3.66
CA MET A 371 22.32 -25.18 -3.59
C MET A 371 23.05 -24.89 -4.91
N GLU A 372 23.56 -25.92 -5.58
CA GLU A 372 24.17 -25.79 -6.91
C GLU A 372 23.13 -25.40 -7.99
N LYS A 373 21.91 -25.94 -7.92
CA LYS A 373 20.80 -25.54 -8.81
C LYS A 373 20.36 -24.09 -8.57
N LEU A 374 20.22 -23.67 -7.31
CA LEU A 374 19.85 -22.29 -6.95
C LEU A 374 20.92 -21.28 -7.37
N SER A 375 22.21 -21.65 -7.25
CA SER A 375 23.33 -20.84 -7.74
C SER A 375 23.30 -20.68 -9.26
N LYS A 376 22.99 -21.75 -10.00
CA LYS A 376 22.86 -21.71 -11.48
C LYS A 376 21.62 -20.93 -11.95
N ALA A 377 20.58 -20.82 -11.12
CA ALA A 377 19.37 -20.06 -11.41
C ALA A 377 19.54 -18.54 -11.29
N GLY A 378 20.72 -18.05 -10.86
CA GLY A 378 21.02 -16.60 -10.89
C GLY A 378 20.33 -15.78 -9.81
N LEU A 379 19.98 -16.37 -8.66
CA LEU A 379 19.45 -15.65 -7.49
C LEU A 379 20.57 -14.81 -6.82
N VAL A 380 20.88 -13.67 -7.45
CA VAL A 380 21.87 -12.69 -6.99
C VAL A 380 21.35 -11.99 -5.74
N GLY A 381 21.94 -12.29 -4.58
CA GLY A 381 21.68 -11.56 -3.34
C GLY A 381 21.57 -12.41 -2.07
N ILE A 382 21.54 -13.74 -2.20
CA ILE A 382 21.53 -14.63 -1.03
C ILE A 382 22.96 -15.02 -0.70
N ASP A 383 23.42 -14.68 0.50
CA ASP A 383 24.71 -15.11 1.01
C ASP A 383 24.69 -16.61 1.30
N VAL A 384 25.01 -17.39 0.28
CA VAL A 384 25.09 -18.86 0.31
C VAL A 384 26.09 -19.33 1.37
N THR A 385 27.00 -18.47 1.83
CA THR A 385 27.98 -18.78 2.89
C THR A 385 27.38 -18.79 4.30
N ALA A 386 26.18 -18.21 4.50
CA ALA A 386 25.47 -18.24 5.78
C ALA A 386 24.93 -19.63 6.14
N PHE A 387 24.73 -20.49 5.13
CA PHE A 387 24.31 -21.87 5.33
C PHE A 387 25.56 -22.75 5.47
N LYS A 388 26.00 -22.99 6.72
CA LYS A 388 27.08 -23.96 6.97
C LYS A 388 26.74 -25.28 6.25
N ILE A 389 27.64 -25.66 5.35
CA ILE A 389 27.67 -26.97 4.68
C ILE A 389 28.17 -28.01 5.68
#